data_AF-I0L8L9-F1
#
_entry.id   AF-I0L8L9-F1
#
_cell.length_a   1.000
_cell.length_b   1.000
_cell.length_c   1.000
_cell.angle_alpha   90.00
_cell.angle_beta   90.00
_cell.angle_gamma   90.00
#
_symmetry.space_group_name_H-M   'P 1'
#
loop_
_entity.id
_entity.type
_entity.pdbx_description
1 polymer ?
#
loop_
_entity_poly.entity_id
_entity_poly.type
_entity_poly.pdbx_seq_one_letter_code
_entity_poly.pdbx_strand_id
1 'polypeptide(L)' 'MPDRPDDQPSEPAARRPGAQRLVSEQDVEDADDTLFAHPPRVVRRWVCGCGMDYPCTDVLFARLVKATAEADK' A
#
# COMPACT_ATOMS: atom_id res chain seq x y z
N MET A 1 -2.31 -28.97 -34.43
CA MET A 1 -1.42 -28.58 -33.32
C MET A 1 -1.00 -27.14 -33.52
N PRO A 2 -0.95 -26.25 -32.51
CA PRO A 2 -1.55 -26.21 -31.16
C PRO A 2 -2.60 -25.03 -31.08
N ASP A 3 -3.44 -24.80 -30.07
CA ASP A 3 -3.12 -24.42 -28.68
C ASP A 3 -4.33 -24.59 -27.72
N ARG A 4 -4.00 -24.67 -26.44
CA ARG A 4 -4.77 -25.15 -25.27
C ARG A 4 -5.57 -24.00 -24.61
N PRO A 5 -6.82 -24.17 -24.15
CA PRO A 5 -7.47 -23.15 -23.33
C PRO A 5 -6.94 -23.27 -21.90
N ASP A 6 -6.04 -22.35 -21.52
CA ASP A 6 -5.60 -22.17 -20.14
C ASP A 6 -6.76 -21.79 -19.23
N ASP A 7 -6.85 -22.53 -18.12
CA ASP A 7 -6.98 -22.05 -16.74
C ASP A 7 -7.75 -20.73 -16.54
N GLN A 8 -9.00 -20.82 -16.10
CA GLN A 8 -9.79 -19.68 -15.63
C GLN A 8 -9.66 -19.57 -14.09
N PRO A 9 -9.02 -18.51 -13.54
CA PRO A 9 -8.96 -18.31 -12.09
C PRO A 9 -10.32 -17.92 -11.52
N SER A 10 -10.59 -18.35 -10.30
CA SER A 10 -11.84 -18.10 -9.56
C SER A 10 -12.04 -16.61 -9.26
N GLU A 11 -13.11 -15.98 -9.79
CA GLU A 11 -13.52 -14.64 -9.38
C GLU A 11 -14.46 -14.68 -8.15
N PRO A 12 -14.30 -13.76 -7.19
CA PRO A 12 -15.14 -13.69 -6.00
C PRO A 12 -16.56 -13.27 -6.38
N ALA A 13 -17.56 -13.87 -5.71
CA ALA A 13 -18.97 -13.62 -5.92
C ALA A 13 -19.25 -12.12 -6.07
N ALA A 14 -19.62 -11.72 -7.30
CA ALA A 14 -19.98 -10.37 -7.65
C ALA A 14 -20.97 -9.81 -6.60
N ARG A 15 -20.70 -8.58 -6.13
CA ARG A 15 -21.62 -7.81 -5.26
C ARG A 15 -23.04 -7.98 -5.77
N ARG A 16 -23.93 -8.58 -4.96
CA ARG A 16 -25.33 -8.74 -5.33
C ARG A 16 -25.96 -7.35 -5.50
N PRO A 17 -26.63 -7.07 -6.63
CA PRO A 17 -27.37 -5.82 -6.78
C PRO A 17 -28.56 -5.83 -5.79
N GLY A 18 -28.46 -5.07 -4.69
CA GLY A 18 -29.54 -4.97 -3.69
C GLY A 18 -29.14 -4.75 -2.22
N ALA A 19 -27.89 -4.45 -1.88
CA ALA A 19 -27.53 -4.08 -0.50
C ALA A 19 -28.18 -2.72 -0.13
N GLN A 20 -29.25 -2.76 0.68
CA GLN A 20 -29.91 -1.57 1.21
C GLN A 20 -28.99 -0.83 2.19
N ARG A 21 -29.05 0.50 2.20
CA ARG A 21 -28.14 1.37 2.96
C ARG A 21 -28.43 1.24 4.47
N LEU A 22 -27.39 0.94 5.25
CA LEU A 22 -27.46 0.72 6.71
C LEU A 22 -27.07 1.95 7.54
N VAL A 23 -26.83 3.09 6.89
CA VAL A 23 -26.22 4.29 7.48
C VAL A 23 -27.17 5.46 7.31
N SER A 24 -27.43 6.17 8.42
CA SER A 24 -28.25 7.38 8.47
C SER A 24 -27.45 8.60 7.99
N GLU A 25 -28.15 9.67 7.59
CA GLU A 25 -27.50 10.95 7.25
C GLU A 25 -26.82 11.59 8.47
N GLN A 26 -27.39 11.40 9.67
CA GLN A 26 -26.76 11.84 10.92
C GLN A 26 -25.42 11.15 11.20
N ASP A 27 -25.31 9.84 10.90
CA ASP A 27 -24.07 9.10 11.08
C ASP A 27 -22.94 9.64 10.17
N VAL A 28 -23.33 10.24 9.04
CA VAL A 28 -22.39 10.87 8.10
C VAL A 28 -21.94 12.23 8.63
N GLU A 29 -22.86 13.06 9.11
CA GLU A 29 -22.52 14.39 9.67
C GLU A 29 -21.63 14.26 10.91
N ASP A 30 -21.94 13.33 11.83
CA ASP A 30 -21.13 13.08 13.03
C ASP A 30 -19.72 12.57 12.67
N ALA A 31 -19.58 11.77 11.61
CA ALA A 31 -18.28 11.30 11.12
C ALA A 31 -17.46 12.43 10.51
N ASP A 32 -18.09 13.36 9.78
CA ASP A 32 -17.44 14.51 9.18
C ASP A 32 -16.94 15.49 10.26
N ASP A 33 -17.73 15.75 11.30
CA ASP A 33 -17.32 16.56 12.44
C ASP A 33 -16.13 15.94 13.20
N THR A 34 -16.15 14.61 13.35
CA THR A 34 -15.06 13.87 14.00
C THR A 34 -13.78 13.93 13.19
N LEU A 35 -13.85 13.77 11.86
CA LEU A 35 -12.71 13.90 10.95
C LEU A 35 -12.20 15.34 10.88
N PHE A 36 -13.09 16.32 11.05
CA PHE A 36 -12.73 17.74 11.13
C PHE A 36 -11.99 18.08 12.42
N ALA A 37 -12.46 17.57 13.57
CA ALA A 37 -11.85 17.80 14.87
C ALA A 37 -10.53 17.02 15.08
N HIS A 38 -10.38 15.85 14.44
CA HIS A 38 -9.24 14.95 14.65
C HIS A 38 -8.64 14.45 13.32
N PRO A 39 -7.80 15.26 12.65
CA PRO A 39 -7.02 14.75 11.54
C PRO A 39 -6.07 13.63 12.03
N PRO A 40 -6.10 12.43 11.41
CA PRO A 40 -5.24 11.31 11.82
C PRO A 40 -3.74 11.66 11.73
N ARG A 41 -2.96 11.30 12.75
CA ARG A 41 -1.48 11.43 12.73
C ARG A 41 -0.80 10.14 13.18
N VAL A 42 -0.12 9.45 12.27
CA VAL A 42 0.86 8.41 12.61
C VAL A 42 2.19 8.80 11.98
N VAL A 43 3.21 9.11 12.81
CA VAL A 43 4.53 9.54 12.33
C VAL A 43 5.63 8.66 12.93
N ARG A 44 6.19 7.77 12.11
CA ARG A 44 7.46 7.09 12.40
C ARG A 44 8.33 7.16 11.16
N ARG A 45 9.28 8.10 11.14
CA ARG A 45 10.22 8.32 10.04
C ARG A 45 11.57 7.74 10.43
N TRP A 46 12.05 6.74 9.70
CA TRP A 46 13.39 6.21 9.89
C TRP A 46 14.33 7.07 9.07
N VAL A 47 15.30 7.69 9.73
CA VAL A 47 16.22 8.65 9.12
C VAL A 47 17.65 8.15 9.30
N CYS A 48 18.43 8.15 8.22
CA CYS A 48 19.87 7.87 8.22
C CYS A 48 20.65 8.97 8.97
N GLY A 49 21.89 8.69 9.37
CA GLY A 49 22.78 9.70 9.99
C GLY A 49 23.06 10.94 9.13
N CYS A 50 22.76 10.87 7.82
CA CYS A 50 22.80 12.00 6.89
C CYS A 50 21.51 12.85 6.86
N GLY A 51 20.51 12.55 7.70
CA GLY A 51 19.24 13.29 7.75
C GLY A 51 18.21 12.92 6.68
N MET A 52 18.55 11.97 5.80
CA MET A 52 17.65 11.45 4.75
C MET A 52 16.83 10.26 5.24
N ASP A 53 15.67 10.02 4.62
CA ASP A 53 14.90 8.80 4.87
C ASP A 53 15.74 7.55 4.64
N TYR A 54 15.60 6.58 5.54
CA TYR A 54 16.23 5.28 5.39
C TYR A 54 15.40 4.40 4.44
N PRO A 55 16.03 3.74 3.45
CA PRO A 55 17.44 3.82 3.08
C PRO A 55 17.77 5.06 2.23
N CYS A 56 18.83 5.79 2.57
CA CYS A 56 19.32 6.93 1.79
C CYS A 56 20.10 6.49 0.55
N THR A 57 20.40 7.42 -0.36
CA THR A 57 21.13 7.16 -1.61
C THR A 57 22.48 6.49 -1.38
N ASP A 58 23.22 6.87 -0.34
CA ASP A 58 24.50 6.24 -0.02
C ASP A 58 24.34 4.77 0.39
N VAL A 59 23.29 4.48 1.17
CA VAL A 59 22.94 3.10 1.55
C VAL A 59 22.49 2.30 0.33
N LEU A 60 21.72 2.91 -0.58
CA LEU A 60 21.30 2.27 -1.83
C LEU A 60 22.51 1.98 -2.73
N PHE A 61 23.41 2.95 -2.90
CA PHE A 61 24.64 2.79 -3.67
C PHE A 61 25.53 1.69 -3.06
N ALA A 62 25.74 1.71 -1.75
CA ALA A 62 26.53 0.68 -1.07
C ALA A 62 25.92 -0.72 -1.23
N ARG A 63 24.58 -0.84 -1.19
CA ARG A 63 23.88 -2.11 -1.45
C ARG A 63 24.09 -2.57 -2.90
N LEU A 64 24.01 -1.66 -3.86
CA LEU A 64 24.22 -1.95 -5.28
C LEU A 64 25.65 -2.41 -5.55
N VAL A 65 26.65 -1.68 -5.03
CA VAL A 65 28.07 -2.04 -5.20
C VAL A 65 28.37 -3.43 -4.62
N LYS A 66 27.82 -3.74 -3.44
CA LYS A 66 27.96 -5.07 -2.83
C LYS A 66 27.35 -6.16 -3.72
N ALA A 67 26.14 -5.94 -4.21
CA ALA A 67 25.46 -6.90 -5.09
C ALA A 67 26.25 -7.14 -6.39
N THR A 68 26.84 -6.08 -6.97
CA THR A 68 27.67 -6.23 -8.18
C THR A 68 28.99 -6.94 -7.91
N ALA A 69 29.61 -6.71 -6.74
CA ALA A 69 30.85 -7.38 -6.36
C ALA A 69 30.65 -8.87 -6.05
N GLU A 70 29.48 -9.25 -5.56
CA GLU A 70 29.10 -10.65 -5.35
C GLU A 70 28.78 -11.36 -6.67
N ALA A 71 28.25 -10.65 -7.67
CA ALA A 71 27.89 -11.22 -8.97
C ALA A 71 29.09 -11.52 -9.88
N ASP A 72 30.24 -10.88 -9.65
CA ASP A 72 31.47 -11.04 -10.44
C ASP A 72 32.35 -12.22 -9.95
N LYS A 73 31.94 -12.90 -8.88
CA LYS A 73 32.67 -13.99 -8.22
C LYS A 73 32.11 -15.36 -8.57
#